data_AF-A0A0M8MJ07-F1
#
_entry.id   AF-A0A0M8MJ07-F1
#
_cell.length_a   1.000
_cell.length_b   1.000
_cell.length_c   1.000
_cell.angle_alpha   90.00
_cell.angle_beta   90.00
_cell.angle_gamma   90.00
#
_symmetry.space_group_name_H-M   'P 1'
#
loop_
_entity.id
_entity.type
_entity.pdbx_description
1 polymer ?
#
loop_
_entity_poly.entity_id
_entity_poly.type
_entity_poly.pdbx_seq_one_letter_code
_entity_poly.pdbx_strand_id
1 'polypeptide(L)'
;MTAITYILITLGTFLAMEGVTWLTHKYVMHGFMWYFHHDHHNPQHTVFEKNDAFFLIFATPSFLLMLFGSYAGFDWKFFLGFGIMLYGICYFLVHDVLIHQRFPWFKHTDNVYFRALRKAHKIHHKHLGAEDGECFGMLLVPFKYFREAAAYKRKKLRQA
;
A
#
# COMPACT_ATOMS: atom_id res chain seq x y z
N MET A 1 -15.22 -19.90 17.64
CA MET A 1 -15.00 -19.92 16.17
C MET A 1 -13.83 -20.86 15.90
N THR A 2 -13.73 -21.46 14.70
CA THR A 2 -12.61 -22.35 14.39
C THR A 2 -11.40 -21.57 13.91
N ALA A 3 -10.20 -22.16 13.97
CA ALA A 3 -8.98 -21.55 13.43
C ALA A 3 -9.14 -21.15 11.95
N ILE A 4 -9.86 -21.95 11.16
CA ILE A 4 -10.17 -21.67 9.76
C ILE A 4 -10.94 -20.34 9.65
N THR A 5 -11.92 -20.09 10.51
CA THR A 5 -12.68 -18.84 10.48
C THR A 5 -11.78 -17.63 10.73
N TYR A 6 -10.85 -17.72 11.67
CA TYR A 6 -9.91 -16.64 11.96
C TYR A 6 -8.93 -16.36 10.82
N ILE A 7 -8.45 -17.42 10.14
CA ILE A 7 -7.65 -17.28 8.92
C ILE A 7 -8.46 -16.56 7.83
N LEU A 8 -9.71 -16.98 7.61
CA LEU A 8 -10.58 -16.35 6.61
C LEU A 8 -10.88 -14.88 6.93
N ILE A 9 -11.09 -14.54 8.21
CA ILE A 9 -11.27 -13.14 8.64
C ILE A 9 -10.01 -12.32 8.37
N THR A 10 -8.83 -12.86 8.71
CA THR A 10 -7.56 -12.18 8.50
C THR A 10 -7.30 -11.93 7.01
N LEU A 11 -7.43 -12.98 6.18
CA LEU A 11 -7.22 -12.89 4.73
C LEU A 11 -8.27 -12.03 4.05
N GLY A 12 -9.54 -12.18 4.44
CA GLY A 12 -10.63 -11.35 3.92
C GLY A 12 -10.42 -9.88 4.24
N THR A 13 -10.00 -9.56 5.46
CA THR A 13 -9.67 -8.18 5.86
C THR A 13 -8.47 -7.66 5.09
N PHE A 14 -7.40 -8.44 4.97
CA PHE A 14 -6.21 -8.07 4.20
C PHE A 14 -6.56 -7.72 2.74
N LEU A 15 -7.39 -8.53 2.08
CA LEU A 15 -7.79 -8.29 0.70
C LEU A 15 -8.73 -7.08 0.58
N ALA A 16 -9.68 -6.94 1.50
CA ALA A 16 -10.60 -5.79 1.53
C ALA A 16 -9.86 -4.46 1.73
N MET A 17 -8.74 -4.47 2.45
CA MET A 17 -7.93 -3.29 2.69
C MET A 17 -7.41 -2.64 1.40
N GLU A 18 -7.17 -3.41 0.32
CA GLU A 18 -6.80 -2.81 -0.98
C GLU A 18 -7.90 -1.88 -1.51
N GLY A 19 -9.17 -2.25 -1.33
CA GLY A 19 -10.30 -1.39 -1.69
C GLY A 19 -10.41 -0.18 -0.75
N VAL A 20 -10.23 -0.39 0.55
CA VAL A 20 -10.26 0.69 1.55
C VAL A 20 -9.17 1.72 1.28
N THR A 21 -7.93 1.27 1.04
CA THR A 21 -6.82 2.17 0.77
C THR A 21 -6.94 2.84 -0.58
N TRP A 22 -7.47 2.16 -1.60
CA TRP A 22 -7.77 2.81 -2.88
C TRP A 22 -8.77 3.97 -2.72
N LEU A 23 -9.87 3.73 -1.99
CA LEU A 23 -10.89 4.75 -1.72
C LEU A 23 -10.32 5.89 -0.88
N THR A 24 -9.56 5.57 0.16
CA THR A 24 -8.91 6.55 1.03
C THR A 24 -7.91 7.38 0.22
N HIS A 25 -7.08 6.74 -0.59
CA HIS A 25 -6.09 7.41 -1.40
C HIS A 25 -6.76 8.38 -2.39
N LYS A 26 -7.77 7.94 -3.12
CA LYS A 26 -8.46 8.78 -4.10
C LYS A 26 -9.29 9.91 -3.47
N TYR A 27 -10.11 9.62 -2.47
CA TYR A 27 -11.13 10.57 -1.99
C TYR A 27 -10.75 11.31 -0.71
N VAL A 28 -9.84 10.76 0.08
CA VAL A 28 -9.39 11.37 1.35
C VAL A 28 -8.03 12.03 1.14
N MET A 29 -7.02 11.26 0.71
CA MET A 29 -5.64 11.74 0.56
C MET A 29 -5.52 12.71 -0.61
N HIS A 30 -6.14 12.43 -1.76
CA HIS A 30 -6.29 13.37 -2.89
C HIS A 30 -7.55 14.26 -2.78
N GLY A 31 -8.14 14.35 -1.60
CA GLY A 31 -9.31 15.19 -1.33
C GLY A 31 -9.05 16.12 -0.16
N PHE A 32 -9.90 16.03 0.86
CA PHE A 32 -9.85 16.95 2.00
C PHE A 32 -8.61 16.80 2.89
N MET A 33 -7.87 15.68 2.81
CA MET A 33 -6.60 15.49 3.52
C MET A 33 -5.37 15.69 2.61
N TRP A 34 -5.52 16.36 1.47
CA TRP A 34 -4.42 16.67 0.55
C TRP A 34 -3.22 17.33 1.22
N TYR A 35 -3.45 18.19 2.22
CA TYR A 35 -2.36 18.80 2.99
C TYR A 35 -1.35 17.79 3.56
N PHE A 36 -1.81 16.59 3.97
CA PHE A 36 -0.95 15.54 4.50
C PHE A 36 -0.32 14.69 3.40
N HIS A 37 -0.82 14.71 2.18
CA HIS A 37 -0.34 13.87 1.08
C HIS A 37 0.46 14.65 0.02
N HIS A 38 0.34 15.98 0.00
CA HIS A 38 0.97 16.84 -1.00
C HIS A 38 2.50 16.76 -1.00
N ASP A 39 3.15 16.72 0.16
CA ASP A 39 4.61 16.62 0.25
C ASP A 39 5.14 15.28 -0.23
N HIS A 40 4.34 14.22 -0.12
CA HIS A 40 4.63 12.93 -0.71
C HIS A 40 4.60 12.95 -2.26
N HIS A 41 3.75 13.79 -2.86
CA HIS A 41 3.75 14.03 -4.31
C HIS A 41 4.92 14.87 -4.80
N ASN A 42 5.46 15.73 -3.94
CA ASN A 42 6.60 16.57 -4.22
C ASN A 42 7.68 16.43 -3.13
N PRO A 43 8.38 15.28 -3.06
CA PRO A 43 9.21 14.93 -1.92
C PRO A 43 10.42 15.85 -1.77
N GLN A 44 10.62 16.43 -0.58
CA GLN A 44 11.77 17.28 -0.25
C GLN A 44 12.98 16.53 0.33
N HIS A 45 13.15 15.23 0.06
CA HIS A 45 14.24 14.40 0.58
C HIS A 45 14.38 14.41 2.12
N THR A 46 13.27 14.47 2.85
CA THR A 46 13.24 14.36 4.32
C THR A 46 13.02 12.93 4.76
N VAL A 47 13.51 12.58 5.97
CA VAL A 47 13.29 11.24 6.56
C VAL A 47 11.81 11.03 6.90
N PHE A 48 11.11 12.09 7.31
CA PHE A 48 9.69 12.08 7.62
C PHE A 48 8.91 12.92 6.60
N GLU A 49 7.72 12.44 6.25
CA GLU A 49 6.75 13.13 5.41
C GLU A 49 5.46 13.31 6.22
N LYS A 50 4.69 14.37 5.97
CA LYS A 50 3.35 14.54 6.57
C LYS A 50 2.44 13.35 6.23
N ASN A 51 2.71 12.69 5.11
CA ASN A 51 2.04 11.48 4.68
C ASN A 51 2.19 10.33 5.70
N ASP A 52 3.23 10.35 6.53
CA ASP A 52 3.41 9.37 7.61
C ASP A 52 2.26 9.41 8.63
N ALA A 53 1.49 10.51 8.69
CA ALA A 53 0.26 10.59 9.48
C ALA A 53 -0.75 9.50 9.10
N PHE A 54 -0.80 9.07 7.83
CA PHE A 54 -1.70 8.00 7.41
C PHE A 54 -1.32 6.65 8.04
N PHE A 55 -0.05 6.39 8.35
CA PHE A 55 0.32 5.20 9.12
C PHE A 55 -0.32 5.20 10.49
N LEU A 56 -0.33 6.33 11.19
CA LEU A 56 -0.99 6.44 12.49
C LEU A 56 -2.52 6.32 12.38
N ILE A 57 -3.12 6.92 11.35
CA ILE A 57 -4.56 6.84 11.09
C ILE A 57 -5.00 5.39 10.88
N PHE A 58 -4.26 4.58 10.12
CA PHE A 58 -4.58 3.17 9.89
C PHE A 58 -4.15 2.25 11.05
N ALA A 59 -3.03 2.55 11.71
CA ALA A 59 -2.54 1.78 12.84
C ALA A 59 -3.47 1.90 14.07
N THR A 60 -4.09 3.06 14.28
CA THR A 60 -5.00 3.28 15.42
C THR A 60 -6.18 2.30 15.46
N PRO A 61 -7.05 2.19 14.43
CA PRO A 61 -8.14 1.23 14.44
C PRO A 61 -7.64 -0.23 14.45
N SER A 62 -6.54 -0.54 13.75
CA SER A 62 -5.91 -1.86 13.79
C SER A 62 -5.51 -2.25 15.22
N PHE A 63 -4.80 -1.36 15.92
CA PHE A 63 -4.38 -1.54 17.30
C PHE A 63 -5.57 -1.68 18.25
N LEU A 64 -6.58 -0.81 18.15
CA LEU A 64 -7.76 -0.87 19.02
C LEU A 64 -8.53 -2.17 18.85
N LEU A 65 -8.70 -2.65 17.61
CA LEU A 65 -9.32 -3.93 17.31
C LEU A 65 -8.53 -5.10 17.91
N MET A 66 -7.20 -5.07 17.82
CA MET A 66 -6.33 -6.07 18.43
C MET A 66 -6.36 -6.01 19.96
N LEU A 67 -6.37 -4.81 20.55
CA LEU A 67 -6.41 -4.62 22.01
C LEU A 67 -7.73 -5.12 22.60
N PHE A 68 -8.87 -4.69 22.06
CA PHE A 68 -10.18 -5.14 22.56
C PHE A 68 -10.47 -6.59 22.18
N GLY A 69 -9.95 -7.06 21.04
CA GLY A 69 -10.02 -8.46 20.66
C GLY A 69 -9.23 -9.38 21.59
N SER A 70 -8.06 -8.93 22.08
CA SER A 70 -7.25 -9.73 23.02
C SER A 70 -7.90 -9.80 24.40
N TYR A 71 -8.49 -8.70 24.91
CA TYR A 71 -9.28 -8.72 26.15
C TYR A 71 -10.53 -9.60 26.06
N ALA A 72 -11.06 -9.81 24.85
CA ALA A 72 -12.17 -10.73 24.59
C ALA A 72 -11.70 -12.18 24.34
N GLY A 73 -10.48 -12.55 24.70
CA GLY A 73 -9.96 -13.91 24.52
C GLY A 73 -9.56 -14.23 23.07
N PHE A 74 -8.99 -13.25 22.36
CA PHE A 74 -8.59 -13.35 20.95
C PHE A 74 -9.76 -13.72 20.02
N ASP A 75 -10.85 -12.96 20.10
CA ASP A 75 -11.99 -13.17 19.20
C ASP A 75 -11.79 -12.55 17.81
N TRP A 76 -12.84 -12.56 16.99
CA TRP A 76 -12.79 -12.09 15.60
C TRP A 76 -12.25 -10.67 15.42
N LYS A 77 -12.41 -9.77 16.40
CA LYS A 77 -11.89 -8.39 16.33
C LYS A 77 -10.37 -8.39 16.25
N PHE A 78 -9.73 -9.29 17.01
CA PHE A 78 -8.28 -9.41 17.02
C PHE A 78 -7.76 -9.72 15.60
N PHE A 79 -8.36 -10.72 14.96
CA PHE A 79 -7.96 -11.16 13.62
C PHE A 79 -8.32 -10.16 12.52
N LEU A 80 -9.37 -9.36 12.72
CA LEU A 80 -9.67 -8.23 11.84
C LEU A 80 -8.57 -7.15 11.94
N GLY A 81 -8.24 -6.73 13.16
CA GLY A 81 -7.13 -5.78 13.38
C GLY A 81 -5.79 -6.31 12.86
N PHE A 82 -5.53 -7.62 13.02
CA PHE A 82 -4.33 -8.28 12.50
C PHE A 82 -4.28 -8.28 10.97
N GLY A 83 -5.40 -8.50 10.28
CA GLY A 83 -5.49 -8.37 8.81
C GLY A 83 -5.17 -6.96 8.32
N ILE A 84 -5.66 -5.92 9.02
CA ILE A 84 -5.31 -4.52 8.73
C ILE A 84 -3.80 -4.29 8.93
N MET A 85 -3.24 -4.80 10.03
CA MET A 85 -1.81 -4.66 10.34
C MET A 85 -0.94 -5.31 9.25
N LEU A 86 -1.26 -6.54 8.83
CA LEU A 86 -0.52 -7.23 7.77
C LEU A 86 -0.56 -6.45 6.45
N TYR A 87 -1.73 -5.90 6.10
CA TYR A 87 -1.84 -5.04 4.92
C TYR A 87 -0.98 -3.78 5.08
N GLY A 88 -1.02 -3.12 6.23
CA GLY A 88 -0.19 -1.94 6.53
C GLY A 88 1.31 -2.22 6.41
N ILE A 89 1.77 -3.36 6.90
CA ILE A 89 3.17 -3.82 6.73
C ILE A 89 3.49 -4.00 5.25
N CYS A 90 2.64 -4.70 4.49
CA CYS A 90 2.82 -4.87 3.05
C CYS A 90 2.83 -3.53 2.32
N TYR A 91 1.94 -2.62 2.68
CA TYR A 91 1.86 -1.27 2.11
C TYR A 91 3.18 -0.54 2.32
N PHE A 92 3.67 -0.43 3.57
CA PHE A 92 4.95 0.21 3.88
C PHE A 92 6.13 -0.40 3.12
N LEU A 93 6.22 -1.73 3.09
CA LEU A 93 7.31 -2.44 2.41
C LEU A 93 7.29 -2.23 0.89
N VAL A 94 6.11 -2.11 0.28
CA VAL A 94 5.99 -1.90 -1.16
C VAL A 94 6.11 -0.41 -1.50
N HIS A 95 5.45 0.46 -0.76
CA HIS A 95 5.40 1.88 -1.02
C HIS A 95 6.72 2.57 -0.67
N ASP A 96 7.07 2.60 0.61
CA ASP A 96 8.20 3.39 1.12
C ASP A 96 9.54 2.72 0.86
N VAL A 97 9.61 1.40 1.02
CA VAL A 97 10.86 0.64 0.88
C VAL A 97 11.12 0.30 -0.59
N LEU A 98 10.17 -0.33 -1.29
CA LEU A 98 10.38 -0.77 -2.67
C LEU A 98 10.21 0.34 -3.72
N ILE A 99 9.18 1.19 -3.63
CA ILE A 99 8.89 2.20 -4.66
C ILE A 99 9.63 3.51 -4.40
N HIS A 100 9.44 4.13 -3.24
CA HIS A 100 10.08 5.41 -2.90
C HIS A 100 11.53 5.27 -2.46
N GLN A 101 11.97 4.06 -2.08
CA GLN A 101 13.33 3.80 -1.62
C GLN A 101 13.74 4.72 -0.46
N ARG A 102 12.79 5.11 0.41
CA ARG A 102 13.07 5.79 1.68
C ARG A 102 13.99 4.93 2.55
N PHE A 103 13.87 3.61 2.41
CA PHE A 103 14.80 2.62 2.95
C PHE A 103 15.29 1.72 1.81
N PRO A 104 16.61 1.60 1.56
CA PRO A 104 17.15 0.90 0.39
C PRO A 104 17.17 -0.63 0.52
N TRP A 105 16.28 -1.24 1.31
CA TRP A 105 16.31 -2.68 1.60
C TRP A 105 16.01 -3.55 0.37
N PHE A 106 15.18 -3.05 -0.55
CA PHE A 106 14.76 -3.76 -1.77
C PHE A 106 15.28 -3.13 -3.06
N LYS A 107 16.37 -2.36 -2.98
CA LYS A 107 16.95 -1.63 -4.12
C LYS A 107 17.27 -2.51 -5.33
N HIS A 108 17.65 -3.76 -5.09
CA HIS A 108 18.05 -4.71 -6.13
C HIS A 108 16.92 -5.65 -6.60
N THR A 109 15.71 -5.49 -6.06
CA THR A 109 14.61 -6.41 -6.34
C THR A 109 13.99 -6.13 -7.71
N ASP A 110 14.13 -7.09 -8.63
CA ASP A 110 13.75 -6.91 -10.03
C ASP A 110 12.90 -8.05 -10.62
N ASN A 111 11.58 -7.95 -10.50
CA ASN A 111 10.62 -8.87 -11.13
C ASN A 111 9.48 -8.12 -11.83
N VAL A 112 8.66 -8.84 -12.60
CA VAL A 112 7.56 -8.27 -13.40
C VAL A 112 6.54 -7.57 -12.51
N TYR A 113 6.19 -8.18 -11.38
CA TYR A 113 5.19 -7.66 -10.45
C TYR A 113 5.65 -6.31 -9.85
N PHE A 114 6.83 -6.26 -9.24
CA PHE A 114 7.37 -5.04 -8.65
C PHE A 114 7.69 -3.95 -9.68
N ARG A 115 8.07 -4.31 -10.91
CA ARG A 115 8.20 -3.33 -12.00
C ARG A 115 6.86 -2.68 -12.36
N ALA A 116 5.78 -3.47 -12.40
CA ALA A 116 4.45 -2.94 -12.68
C ALA A 116 3.98 -1.99 -11.57
N LEU A 117 4.15 -2.36 -10.30
CA LEU A 117 3.81 -1.50 -9.17
C LEU A 117 4.60 -0.18 -9.21
N ARG A 118 5.93 -0.25 -9.36
CA ARG A 118 6.79 0.95 -9.51
C ARG A 118 6.35 1.83 -10.67
N LYS A 119 5.98 1.24 -11.80
CA LYS A 119 5.54 1.99 -12.98
C LYS A 119 4.19 2.66 -12.74
N ALA A 120 3.20 1.95 -12.21
CA ALA A 120 1.88 2.49 -11.92
C ALA A 120 1.97 3.66 -10.93
N HIS A 121 2.71 3.48 -9.84
CA HIS A 121 2.94 4.51 -8.83
C HIS A 121 3.69 5.72 -9.39
N LYS A 122 4.69 5.49 -10.24
CA LYS A 122 5.38 6.60 -10.93
C LYS A 122 4.43 7.40 -11.85
N ILE A 123 3.45 6.75 -12.47
CA ILE A 123 2.44 7.45 -13.27
C ILE A 123 1.51 8.24 -12.35
N HIS A 124 1.13 7.68 -11.21
CA HIS A 124 0.35 8.37 -10.18
C HIS A 124 1.02 9.69 -9.75
N HIS A 125 2.30 9.62 -9.34
CA HIS A 125 3.11 10.78 -8.91
C HIS A 125 3.50 11.75 -10.02
N LYS A 126 3.16 11.48 -11.28
CA LYS A 126 3.42 12.43 -12.37
C LYS A 126 2.51 13.66 -12.24
N HIS A 127 1.34 13.50 -11.63
CA HIS A 127 0.41 14.58 -11.36
C HIS A 127 0.68 15.12 -9.96
N LEU A 128 1.15 16.37 -9.86
CA LEU A 128 1.55 16.98 -8.60
C LEU A 128 0.37 17.61 -7.84
N GLY A 129 -0.81 17.65 -8.44
CA GLY A 129 -2.04 18.16 -7.83
C GLY A 129 -2.99 17.02 -7.48
N ALA A 130 -4.00 17.34 -6.67
CA ALA A 130 -4.97 16.38 -6.15
C ALA A 130 -5.96 15.84 -7.21
N GLU A 131 -6.25 16.62 -8.26
CA GLU A 131 -7.40 16.40 -9.16
C GLU A 131 -7.12 15.36 -10.26
N ASP A 132 -5.90 15.33 -10.81
CA ASP A 132 -5.56 14.55 -12.02
C ASP A 132 -4.89 13.20 -11.69
N GLY A 133 -4.99 12.74 -10.44
CA GLY A 133 -4.39 11.48 -10.01
C GLY A 133 -4.95 10.28 -10.77
N GLU A 134 -4.06 9.40 -11.24
CA GLU A 134 -4.42 8.09 -11.78
C GLU A 134 -3.74 6.98 -10.99
N CYS A 135 -4.27 5.76 -11.00
CA CYS A 135 -3.64 4.57 -10.40
C CYS A 135 -3.40 4.66 -8.87
N PHE A 136 -4.48 4.85 -8.10
CA PHE A 136 -4.44 4.94 -6.63
C PHE A 136 -4.20 3.60 -5.89
N GLY A 137 -4.22 2.48 -6.58
CA GLY A 137 -4.03 1.15 -5.99
C GLY A 137 -2.56 0.86 -5.64
N MET A 138 -2.34 0.02 -4.63
CA MET A 138 -1.01 -0.26 -4.09
C MET A 138 -0.49 -1.63 -4.51
N LEU A 139 -1.23 -2.70 -4.17
CA LEU A 139 -0.85 -4.09 -4.48
C LEU A 139 -1.50 -4.57 -5.78
N LEU A 140 -2.62 -3.95 -6.17
CA LEU A 140 -3.34 -4.21 -7.41
C LEU A 140 -3.37 -2.96 -8.29
N VAL A 141 -2.69 -3.04 -9.43
CA VAL A 141 -2.58 -1.95 -10.40
C VAL A 141 -3.15 -2.36 -11.76
N PRO A 142 -3.50 -1.42 -12.66
CA PRO A 142 -4.06 -1.76 -13.96
C PRO A 142 -3.21 -2.77 -14.75
N PHE A 143 -3.87 -3.76 -15.37
CA PHE A 143 -3.21 -4.89 -16.04
C PHE A 143 -2.22 -4.48 -17.14
N LYS A 144 -2.41 -3.30 -17.75
CA LYS A 144 -1.49 -2.72 -18.75
C LYS A 144 -0.04 -2.65 -18.25
N TYR A 145 0.18 -2.32 -16.98
CA TYR A 145 1.54 -2.18 -16.43
C TYR A 145 2.24 -3.53 -16.25
N PHE A 146 1.51 -4.60 -15.93
CA PHE A 146 2.08 -5.95 -15.89
C PHE A 146 2.49 -6.43 -17.28
N ARG A 147 1.68 -6.14 -18.31
CA ARG A 147 2.01 -6.46 -19.70
C ARG A 147 3.25 -5.73 -20.18
N GLU A 148 3.37 -4.43 -19.89
CA GLU A 148 4.54 -3.61 -20.20
C GLU A 148 5.80 -4.14 -19.49
N ALA A 149 5.71 -4.42 -18.18
CA ALA A 149 6.82 -4.94 -17.40
C ALA A 149 7.30 -6.32 -17.90
N ALA A 150 6.37 -7.21 -18.27
CA ALA A 150 6.69 -8.51 -18.84
C ALA A 150 7.35 -8.38 -20.22
N ALA A 151 6.84 -7.49 -21.08
CA ALA A 151 7.42 -7.23 -22.39
C ALA A 151 8.85 -6.68 -22.29
N TYR A 152 9.09 -5.74 -21.37
CA TYR A 152 10.42 -5.23 -21.07
C TYR A 152 11.38 -6.34 -20.64
N LYS A 153 10.98 -7.20 -19.68
CA LYS A 153 11.83 -8.31 -19.20
C LYS A 153 12.18 -9.28 -20.32
N ARG A 154 11.21 -9.63 -21.18
CA ARG A 154 11.46 -10.48 -22.37
C ARG A 154 12.44 -9.86 -23.35
N LYS A 155 12.33 -8.55 -23.64
CA LYS A 155 13.27 -7.85 -24.53
C LYS A 155 14.69 -7.86 -23.96
N LYS A 156 14.85 -7.57 -22.67
CA LYS A 156 16.16 -7.58 -21.99
C LYS A 156 16.82 -8.96 -22.05
N LEU A 157 16.06 -10.03 -21.84
CA LEU A 157 16.58 -11.41 -21.92
C LEU A 157 16.99 -11.83 -23.35
N ARG A 158 16.38 -11.26 -24.39
CA ARG A 158 16.76 -11.50 -25.78
C ARG A 158 18.01 -10.75 -26.22
N GLN A 159 18.45 -9.76 -25.44
CA GLN A 159 19.59 -8.88 -25.73
C GLN A 159 20.83 -9.23 -24.88
N ALA A 160 20.73 -10.22 -24.00
CA ALA A 160 21.80 -10.74 -23.16
C ALA A 160 22.25 -12.10 -23.69
#